data_AF-A0A969SDU9-F1
#
_entry.id   AF-A0A969SDU9-F1
#
_cell.length_a   1.000
_cell.length_b   1.000
_cell.length_c   1.000
_cell.angle_alpha   90.00
_cell.angle_beta   90.00
_cell.angle_gamma   90.00
#
_symmetry.space_group_name_H-M   'P 1'
#
loop_
_entity.id
_entity.type
_entity.pdbx_description
1 polymer ?
#
loop_
_entity_poly.entity_id
_entity_poly.type
_entity_poly.pdbx_seq_one_letter_code
_entity_poly.pdbx_strand_id
1 'polypeptide(L)'
;MKTIWNNFKELLINVSNNFGFAWWVEVITQNPRCTYYFGPFISSADAKAAIKGYVEDLEQEGAQGIIIDVKRCKPSALTIADDLGERIDRKVQPIFSGQM
;
A
#
# COMPACT_ATOMS: atom_id res chain seq x y z
N MET A 1 -7.21 11.04 27.46
CA MET A 1 -8.26 10.45 26.60
C MET A 1 -7.83 10.20 25.16
N LYS A 2 -7.00 11.05 24.51
CA LYS A 2 -6.57 10.85 23.11
C LYS A 2 -5.74 9.58 22.87
N THR A 3 -4.94 9.16 23.85
CA THR A 3 -4.00 8.03 23.73
C THR A 3 -4.69 6.68 23.57
N ILE A 4 -5.82 6.45 24.26
CA ILE A 4 -6.54 5.16 24.22
C ILE A 4 -7.15 4.94 22.82
N TRP A 5 -7.66 6.01 22.21
CA TRP A 5 -8.26 5.97 20.88
C TRP A 5 -7.23 5.64 19.79
N ASN A 6 -6.04 6.24 19.87
CA ASN A 6 -4.96 5.97 18.92
C ASN A 6 -4.51 4.51 18.98
N ASN A 7 -4.30 3.96 20.19
CA ASN A 7 -3.92 2.56 20.36
C ASN A 7 -4.98 1.59 19.83
N PHE A 8 -6.27 1.90 20.04
CA PHE A 8 -7.35 1.05 19.53
C PHE A 8 -7.44 1.08 18.00
N LYS A 9 -7.21 2.26 17.40
CA LYS A 9 -7.16 2.42 15.95
C LYS A 9 -6.01 1.61 15.34
N GLU A 10 -4.82 1.67 15.93
CA GLU A 10 -3.67 0.87 15.48
C GLU A 10 -3.92 -0.63 15.61
N LEU A 11 -4.56 -1.07 16.70
CA LEU A 11 -4.89 -2.48 16.91
C LEU A 11 -5.93 -2.97 15.89
N LEU A 12 -6.96 -2.17 15.61
CA LEU A 12 -7.95 -2.48 14.57
C LEU A 12 -7.34 -2.51 13.17
N ILE A 13 -6.40 -1.61 12.88
CA ILE A 13 -5.64 -1.60 11.62
C ILE A 13 -4.80 -2.87 11.50
N ASN A 14 -4.07 -3.23 12.55
CA ASN A 14 -3.18 -4.39 12.54
C ASN A 14 -3.96 -5.71 12.43
N VAL A 15 -5.09 -5.82 13.14
CA VAL A 15 -6.01 -6.96 13.04
C VAL A 15 -6.62 -7.02 11.63
N SER A 16 -7.19 -5.93 11.12
CA SER A 16 -7.83 -5.93 9.80
C SER A 16 -6.85 -6.22 8.66
N ASN A 17 -5.61 -5.74 8.77
CA ASN A 17 -4.53 -6.06 7.84
C ASN A 17 -4.11 -7.54 7.93
N ASN A 18 -4.06 -8.10 9.14
CA ASN A 18 -3.70 -9.49 9.33
C ASN A 18 -4.77 -10.46 8.77
N PHE A 19 -6.05 -10.12 8.94
CA PHE A 19 -7.19 -10.92 8.48
C PHE A 19 -7.63 -10.68 7.03
N GLY A 20 -7.10 -9.66 6.33
CA GLY A 20 -7.42 -9.38 4.93
C GLY A 20 -8.83 -8.79 4.70
N PHE A 21 -9.46 -8.26 5.75
CA PHE A 21 -10.79 -7.62 5.67
C PHE A 21 -10.73 -6.10 5.48
N ALA A 22 -9.53 -5.53 5.48
CA ALA A 22 -9.33 -4.11 5.23
C ALA A 22 -9.74 -3.73 3.80
N TRP A 23 -10.30 -2.53 3.66
CA TRP A 23 -10.52 -1.90 2.37
C TRP A 23 -9.22 -1.24 1.90
N TRP A 24 -8.91 -1.38 0.63
CA TRP A 24 -7.77 -0.78 -0.03
C TRP A 24 -8.24 -0.05 -1.29
N VAL A 25 -7.57 1.05 -1.57
CA VAL A 25 -7.69 1.79 -2.82
C VAL A 25 -6.53 1.37 -3.69
N GLU A 26 -6.80 0.66 -4.77
CA GLU A 26 -5.85 0.37 -5.83
C GLU A 26 -5.88 1.52 -6.83
N VAL A 27 -4.73 2.14 -7.09
CA VAL A 27 -4.57 3.21 -8.07
C VAL A 27 -3.54 2.78 -9.09
N ILE A 28 -3.97 2.60 -10.33
CA ILE A 28 -3.13 2.17 -11.44
C ILE A 28 -2.91 3.38 -12.35
N THR A 29 -1.66 3.69 -12.64
CA THR A 29 -1.26 4.74 -13.57
C THR A 29 -0.74 4.10 -14.86
N GLN A 30 -0.98 4.71 -16.01
CA GLN A 30 -0.49 4.22 -17.30
C GLN A 30 0.89 4.77 -17.66
N ASN A 31 1.17 6.02 -17.32
CA ASN A 31 2.46 6.64 -17.62
C ASN A 31 2.89 7.57 -16.46
N PRO A 32 3.90 7.18 -15.65
CA PRO A 32 4.59 5.87 -15.63
C PRO A 32 3.63 4.73 -15.22
N ARG A 33 3.94 3.48 -15.60
CA ARG A 33 3.11 2.32 -15.25
C ARG A 33 3.38 1.88 -13.80
N CYS A 34 2.53 2.34 -12.89
CA CYS A 34 2.63 2.04 -11.47
C CYS A 34 1.27 1.59 -10.92
N THR A 35 1.28 0.73 -9.93
CA THR A 35 0.11 0.32 -9.15
C THR A 35 0.39 0.61 -7.69
N TYR A 36 -0.44 1.46 -7.10
CA TYR A 36 -0.36 1.90 -5.71
C TYR A 36 -1.54 1.31 -4.93
N TYR A 37 -1.29 0.79 -3.73
CA TYR A 37 -2.31 0.35 -2.81
C TYR A 37 -2.31 1.27 -1.58
N PHE A 38 -3.34 2.09 -1.44
CA PHE A 38 -3.52 2.98 -0.30
C PHE A 38 -4.52 2.38 0.70
N GLY A 39 -4.16 2.40 1.99
CA GLY A 39 -4.92 1.79 3.08
C GLY A 39 -4.03 1.39 4.25
N PRO A 40 -4.50 0.51 5.15
CA PRO A 40 -5.82 -0.14 5.19
C PRO A 40 -6.93 0.77 5.73
N PHE A 41 -8.11 0.73 5.11
CA PHE A 41 -9.31 1.44 5.56
C PHE A 41 -10.31 0.50 6.25
N ILE A 42 -11.02 1.04 7.24
CA ILE A 42 -12.07 0.31 7.98
C ILE A 42 -13.34 0.22 7.12
N SER A 43 -13.67 1.26 6.36
CA SER A 43 -14.86 1.35 5.52
C SER A 43 -14.51 1.75 4.08
N SER A 44 -15.32 1.29 3.13
CA SER A 44 -15.22 1.73 1.73
C SER A 44 -15.52 3.21 1.56
N ALA A 45 -16.31 3.81 2.46
CA ALA A 45 -16.58 5.25 2.46
C ALA A 45 -15.31 6.06 2.80
N ASP A 46 -14.55 5.63 3.81
CA ASP A 46 -13.29 6.29 4.18
C ASP A 46 -12.26 6.17 3.05
N ALA A 47 -12.18 4.98 2.45
CA ALA A 47 -11.35 4.73 1.27
C ALA A 47 -11.71 5.69 0.12
N LYS A 48 -13.01 5.79 -0.20
CA LYS A 48 -13.52 6.69 -1.26
C LYS A 48 -13.29 8.16 -0.98
N ALA A 49 -13.42 8.59 0.28
CA ALA A 49 -13.15 9.96 0.67
C ALA A 49 -11.66 10.33 0.47
N ALA A 50 -10.76 9.37 0.67
CA ALA A 50 -9.33 9.56 0.48
C ALA A 50 -8.87 9.52 -0.99
N ILE A 51 -9.62 8.85 -1.89
CA ILE A 51 -9.28 8.74 -3.33
C ILE A 51 -8.92 10.09 -3.92
N LYS A 52 -9.74 11.12 -3.65
CA LYS A 52 -9.57 12.43 -4.26
C LYS A 52 -8.17 12.99 -4.02
N GLY A 53 -7.65 12.90 -2.79
CA GLY A 53 -6.31 13.38 -2.46
C GLY A 53 -5.23 12.60 -3.20
N TYR A 54 -5.33 11.27 -3.25
CA TYR A 54 -4.35 10.44 -3.96
C TYR A 54 -4.31 10.73 -5.46
N VAL A 55 -5.46 10.97 -6.08
CA VAL A 55 -5.55 11.32 -7.50
C VAL A 55 -4.94 12.69 -7.75
N GLU A 56 -5.30 13.70 -6.94
CA GLU A 56 -4.76 15.06 -7.06
C GLU A 56 -3.23 15.08 -6.93
N ASP A 57 -2.67 14.31 -5.98
CA ASP A 57 -1.22 14.18 -5.80
C ASP A 57 -0.55 13.53 -7.03
N LEU A 58 -1.11 12.42 -7.53
CA LEU A 58 -0.56 11.70 -8.70
C LEU A 58 -0.68 12.51 -10.00
N GLU A 59 -1.78 13.25 -10.18
CA GLU A 59 -1.93 14.16 -11.32
C GLU A 59 -0.91 15.31 -11.25
N GLN A 60 -0.62 15.85 -10.06
CA GLN A 60 0.41 16.86 -9.87
C GLN A 60 1.83 16.33 -10.12
N GLU A 61 2.09 15.06 -9.82
CA GLU A 61 3.33 14.36 -10.19
C GLU A 61 3.44 14.06 -11.70
N GLY A 62 2.37 14.32 -12.46
CA GLY A 62 2.33 14.11 -13.91
C GLY A 62 1.94 12.70 -14.34
N ALA A 63 1.37 11.89 -13.44
CA ALA A 63 0.88 10.56 -13.77
C ALA A 63 -0.33 10.66 -14.72
N GLN A 64 -0.34 9.84 -15.77
CA GLN A 64 -1.41 9.83 -16.76
C GLN A 64 -2.17 8.51 -16.75
N GLY A 65 -3.46 8.58 -17.13
CA GLY A 65 -4.32 7.41 -17.30
C GLY A 65 -4.60 6.69 -15.98
N ILE A 66 -4.92 7.45 -14.93
CA ILE A 66 -5.18 6.96 -13.58
C ILE A 66 -6.50 6.18 -13.53
N ILE A 67 -6.45 4.94 -13.05
CA ILE A 67 -7.58 4.04 -12.83
C ILE A 67 -7.64 3.72 -11.34
N ILE A 68 -8.82 3.84 -10.73
CA ILE A 68 -8.99 3.61 -9.30
C ILE A 68 -9.99 2.49 -9.07
N ASP A 69 -9.64 1.56 -8.18
CA ASP A 69 -10.52 0.49 -7.71
C ASP A 69 -10.51 0.43 -6.18
N VAL A 70 -11.68 0.21 -5.57
CA VAL A 70 -11.82 0.08 -4.11
C VAL A 70 -12.28 -1.32 -3.78
N LYS A 71 -11.38 -2.11 -3.20
CA LYS A 71 -11.62 -3.53 -2.93
C LYS A 71 -11.12 -3.93 -1.55
N ARG A 72 -11.67 -5.04 -1.05
CA ARG A 72 -11.11 -5.73 0.13
C ARG A 72 -10.05 -6.69 -0.37
N CYS A 73 -8.79 -6.44 -0.01
CA CYS A 73 -7.68 -7.30 -0.37
C CYS A 73 -6.56 -7.21 0.67
N LYS A 74 -5.55 -8.06 0.52
CA LYS A 74 -4.31 -8.00 1.30
C LYS A 74 -3.15 -7.83 0.33
N PRO A 75 -2.80 -6.59 -0.06
CA PRO A 75 -1.73 -6.37 -1.01
C PRO A 75 -0.39 -6.86 -0.43
N SER A 76 0.38 -7.60 -1.22
CA SER A 76 1.71 -8.06 -0.81
C SER A 76 2.77 -6.97 -0.92
N ALA A 77 2.54 -5.96 -1.76
CA ALA A 77 3.36 -4.77 -1.93
C ALA A 77 2.47 -3.53 -2.07
N LEU A 78 2.87 -2.41 -1.47
CA LEU A 78 2.11 -1.16 -1.50
C LEU A 78 2.34 -0.34 -2.78
N THR A 79 3.48 -0.57 -3.44
CA THR A 79 3.85 0.11 -4.67
C THR A 79 4.49 -0.93 -5.59
N ILE A 80 3.91 -1.07 -6.78
CA ILE A 80 4.36 -1.98 -7.82
C ILE A 80 4.59 -1.11 -9.05
N ALA A 81 5.85 -0.79 -9.35
CA ALA A 81 6.21 -0.08 -10.57
C ALA A 81 6.82 -1.09 -11.54
N ASP A 82 6.36 -1.09 -12.80
CA ASP A 82 6.86 -2.01 -13.83
C ASP A 82 8.33 -1.69 -14.21
N ASP A 83 8.76 -0.44 -13.96
CA ASP A 83 10.12 0.07 -14.23
C ASP A 83 11.13 -0.21 -13.10
N LEU A 84 10.67 -0.50 -11.89
CA LEU A 84 11.53 -0.95 -10.78
C LEU A 84 11.68 -2.46 -10.87
N GLY A 85 12.50 -2.89 -11.84
CA GLY A 85 12.86 -4.27 -12.08
C GLY A 85 13.09 -5.04 -10.78
N GLU A 86 12.52 -6.25 -10.73
CA GLU A 86 12.72 -7.29 -9.73
C GLU A 86 13.20 -6.77 -8.37
N ARG A 87 12.31 -6.77 -7.36
CA ARG A 87 12.78 -6.97 -5.99
C ARG A 87 13.48 -8.32 -5.95
N ILE A 88 14.76 -8.35 -6.30
CA ILE A 88 15.67 -9.44 -6.06
C ILE A 88 15.61 -9.58 -4.55
N ASP A 89 14.90 -10.61 -4.10
CA ASP A 89 14.90 -11.10 -2.75
C ASP A 89 16.34 -11.55 -2.47
N ARG A 90 17.22 -10.58 -2.18
CA ARG A 90 18.57 -10.84 -1.72
C ARG A 90 18.39 -11.45 -0.33
N LYS A 91 18.13 -12.75 -0.30
CA LYS A 91 18.56 -13.61 0.80
C LYS A 91 20.06 -13.39 0.93
N VAL A 92 20.45 -12.40 1.72
CA VAL A 92 21.82 -12.23 2.18
C VAL A 92 22.11 -13.46 3.02
N GLN A 93 22.71 -14.48 2.39
CA GLN A 93 23.34 -15.56 3.13
C GLN A 93 24.57 -14.94 3.80
N PRO A 94 24.73 -15.03 5.13
CA PRO A 94 25.97 -14.64 5.77
C PRO A 94 27.04 -15.65 5.33
N ILE A 95 27.86 -15.27 4.36
CA ILE A 95 29.15 -15.92 4.14
C ILE A 95 30.11 -15.26 5.12
N PHE A 96 30.14 -15.77 6.34
CA PHE A 96 31.39 -15.70 7.09
C PHE A 96 31.93 -17.12 7.19
N SER A 97 32.82 -17.38 6.23
CA SER A 97 33.70 -18.53 6.18
C SER A 97 34.33 -18.71 7.56
N GLY A 98 34.21 -19.91 8.12
CA GLY A 98 35.11 -20.33 9.19
C GLY A 98 36.54 -20.12 8.71
N GLN A 99 37.29 -19.29 9.43
CA GLN A 99 38.74 -19.36 9.46
C GLN A 99 39.13 -19.59 10.91
N MET A 100 39.72 -20.77 11.09
CA MET A 100 40.61 -21.28 12.15
C MET A 100 40.78 -20.45 13.41
#